data_AF-A0A0Y5V5P0-F1
#
_entry.id   AF-A0A0Y5V5P0-F1
#
_cell.length_a   1.000
_cell.length_b   1.000
_cell.length_c   1.000
_cell.angle_alpha   90.00
_cell.angle_beta   90.00
_cell.angle_gamma   90.00
#
_symmetry.space_group_name_H-M   'P 1'
#
loop_
_entity.id
_entity.type
_entity.pdbx_description
1 polymer ?
#
loop_
_entity_poly.entity_id
_entity_poly.type
_entity_poly.pdbx_seq_one_letter_code
_entity_poly.pdbx_strand_id
1 'polypeptide(L)' 'MLPHTGLFLLGKVALQMRIRRALKFDQLILEFPERGDGAWVHIGFRRNSPQRNQILTATKKNGKTVYLPGLHP' A
#
# COMPACT_ATOMS: atom_id res chain seq x y z
N MET A 1 -22.49 3.26 -5.71
CA MET A 1 -21.14 2.90 -6.17
C MET A 1 -20.14 3.55 -5.23
N LEU A 2 -19.51 2.80 -4.31
CA LEU A 2 -18.27 3.21 -3.62
C LEU A 2 -17.67 2.03 -2.82
N PRO A 3 -17.14 0.98 -3.51
CA PRO A 3 -16.34 -0.08 -2.86
C PRO A 3 -14.90 0.35 -2.51
N HIS A 4 -14.42 1.51 -3.00
CA HIS A 4 -13.00 1.89 -2.95
C HIS A 4 -12.51 2.45 -1.60
N THR A 5 -13.42 2.80 -0.67
CA THR A 5 -13.06 3.55 0.56
C THR A 5 -12.45 2.67 1.65
N GLY A 6 -12.86 1.40 1.74
CA GLY A 6 -12.48 0.52 2.86
C GLY A 6 -11.01 0.12 2.84
N LEU A 7 -10.51 -0.29 1.68
CA LEU A 7 -9.12 -0.73 1.56
C LEU A 7 -8.12 0.44 1.63
N PHE A 8 -8.50 1.60 1.08
CA PHE A 8 -7.76 2.84 1.25
C PHE A 8 -7.67 3.24 2.74
N LEU A 9 -8.74 3.00 3.52
CA LEU A 9 -8.74 3.21 4.96
C LEU A 9 -7.80 2.23 5.68
N LEU A 10 -7.74 0.95 5.29
CA LEU A 10 -6.79 -0.02 5.83
C LEU A 10 -5.33 0.36 5.55
N GLY A 11 -5.03 0.82 4.33
CA GLY A 11 -3.72 1.38 3.99
C GLY A 11 -3.36 2.60 4.87
N LYS A 12 -4.33 3.49 5.14
CA LYS A 12 -4.15 4.62 6.05
C LYS A 12 -3.92 4.19 7.51
N VAL A 13 -4.56 3.10 7.97
CA VAL A 13 -4.33 2.55 9.31
C VAL A 13 -2.90 2.01 9.42
N ALA A 14 -2.42 1.23 8.45
CA ALA A 14 -1.03 0.75 8.44
C ALA A 14 -0.02 1.91 8.40
N LEU A 15 -0.33 2.97 7.66
CA LEU A 15 0.45 4.20 7.65
C LEU A 15 0.45 4.91 9.02
N GLN A 16 -0.70 5.00 9.68
CA GLN A 16 -0.82 5.58 11.02
C GLN A 16 -0.01 4.77 12.05
N MET A 17 -0.03 3.44 11.98
CA MET A 17 0.80 2.58 12.84
C MET A 17 2.29 2.86 12.65
N ARG A 18 2.73 3.10 11.41
CA ARG A 18 4.11 3.56 11.14
C ARG A 18 4.40 4.93 11.75
N ILE A 19 3.54 5.92 11.53
CA ILE A 19 3.74 7.30 12.04
C ILE A 19 3.87 7.27 13.56
N ARG A 20 3.08 6.44 14.24
CA ARG A 20 3.13 6.22 15.69
C ARG A 20 4.32 5.37 16.16
N ARG A 21 5.23 4.99 15.25
CA ARG A 21 6.37 4.08 15.47
C ARG A 21 5.97 2.70 16.03
N ALA A 22 4.71 2.32 15.89
CA ALA A 22 4.19 1.04 16.37
C ALA A 22 4.57 -0.12 15.45
N LEU A 23 4.84 0.15 14.15
CA LEU A 23 5.21 -0.87 13.18
C LEU A 23 6.20 -0.33 12.14
N LYS A 24 7.32 -1.04 11.97
CA LYS A 24 8.27 -0.81 10.86
C LYS A 24 8.09 -1.92 9.84
N PHE A 25 7.97 -1.56 8.57
CA PHE A 25 7.81 -2.50 7.46
C PHE A 25 8.75 -2.13 6.34
N ASP A 26 9.06 -3.09 5.47
CA ASP A 26 9.87 -2.79 4.31
C ASP A 26 9.06 -1.97 3.29
N GLN A 27 7.89 -2.48 2.94
CA GLN A 27 6.99 -1.88 1.96
C GLN A 27 5.54 -2.03 2.41
N LEU A 28 4.76 -0.96 2.27
CA LEU A 28 3.30 -0.96 2.29
C LEU A 28 2.84 -0.58 0.89
N ILE A 29 2.11 -1.48 0.22
CA ILE A 29 1.68 -1.28 -1.17
C ILE A 29 0.16 -1.41 -1.23
N LEU A 30 -0.50 -0.39 -1.78
CA LEU A 30 -1.89 -0.47 -2.21
C LEU A 30 -1.91 -0.99 -3.65
N GLU A 31 -2.37 -2.21 -3.86
CA GLU A 31 -2.33 -2.87 -5.16
C GLU A 31 -3.67 -2.76 -5.89
N PHE A 32 -3.60 -2.18 -7.08
CA PHE A 32 -4.68 -2.01 -8.05
C PHE A 32 -5.96 -1.43 -7.46
N PRO A 33 -5.92 -0.25 -6.82
CA PRO A 33 -7.09 0.37 -6.19
C PRO A 33 -8.25 0.60 -7.17
N GLU A 34 -7.95 0.73 -8.46
CA GLU A 34 -8.93 0.83 -9.53
C GLU A 34 -9.85 -0.39 -9.64
N ARG A 35 -9.47 -1.54 -9.08
CA ARG A 35 -10.25 -2.79 -9.10
C ARG A 35 -11.34 -2.86 -8.02
N GLY A 36 -11.47 -1.84 -7.16
CA GLY A 36 -12.47 -1.82 -6.08
C GLY A 36 -12.29 -3.01 -5.14
N ASP A 37 -13.28 -3.90 -5.08
CA ASP A 37 -13.25 -5.11 -4.23
C ASP A 37 -12.10 -6.08 -4.59
N GLY A 38 -11.53 -5.96 -5.80
CA GLY A 38 -10.37 -6.73 -6.23
C GLY A 38 -9.01 -6.13 -5.85
N ALA A 39 -8.99 -5.03 -5.09
CA ALA A 39 -7.77 -4.38 -4.64
C ALA A 39 -7.18 -5.05 -3.39
N TRP A 40 -5.87 -4.88 -3.16
CA TRP A 40 -5.16 -5.50 -2.03
C TRP A 40 -4.27 -4.50 -1.28
N VAL A 41 -4.06 -4.73 0.01
CA VAL A 41 -2.99 -4.07 0.78
C VAL A 41 -1.92 -5.10 1.09
N HIS A 42 -0.74 -4.88 0.56
CA HIS A 42 0.43 -5.73 0.78
C HIS A 42 1.34 -5.07 1.80
N ILE A 43 1.70 -5.80 2.87
CA ILE A 43 2.72 -5.39 3.84
C ILE A 43 3.88 -6.37 3.79
N GLY A 44 5.04 -5.90 3.31
CA GLY A 44 6.26 -6.69 3.22
C GLY A 44 7.24 -6.38 4.35
N PHE A 45 7.95 -7.41 4.82
CA PHE A 45 9.01 -7.29 5.83
C PHE A 45 10.30 -7.93 5.32
N ARG A 46 11.43 -7.25 5.53
CA ARG A 46 12.75 -7.84 5.29
C ARG A 46 13.25 -8.59 6.52
N ARG A 47 13.88 -9.74 6.31
CA ARG A 47 14.44 -10.56 7.39
C ARG A 47 15.84 -10.09 7.84
N ASN A 48 16.75 -9.86 6.89
CA ASN A 48 18.18 -9.65 7.15
C ASN A 48 18.69 -8.26 6.76
N SER A 49 17.82 -7.26 6.66
CA SER A 49 18.22 -5.89 6.33
C SER A 49 17.25 -4.88 6.93
N PRO A 50 17.67 -3.62 7.10
CA PRO A 50 16.78 -2.58 7.59
C PRO A 50 15.52 -2.46 6.75
N GLN A 51 14.40 -2.24 7.44
CA GLN A 51 13.12 -1.97 6.83
C GLN A 51 13.17 -0.61 6.12
N ARG A 52 12.88 -0.56 4.81
CA ARG A 52 12.95 0.68 4.02
C ARG A 52 11.77 1.62 4.29
N ASN A 53 10.69 1.12 4.88
CA ASN A 53 9.47 1.87 5.16
C ASN A 53 8.94 2.60 3.91
N GLN A 54 8.90 1.93 2.77
CA GLN A 54 8.34 2.49 1.55
C GLN A 54 6.82 2.42 1.58
N ILE A 55 6.17 3.44 1.04
CA ILE A 55 4.72 3.46 0.83
C ILE A 55 4.52 3.62 -0.67
N LEU A 56 3.80 2.69 -1.28
CA LEU A 56 3.64 2.61 -2.72
C LEU A 56 2.17 2.34 -3.09
N THR A 57 1.83 2.65 -4.33
CA THR A 57 0.61 2.19 -4.99
C THR A 57 1.00 1.49 -6.27
N ALA A 58 0.56 0.24 -6.44
CA ALA A 58 0.73 -0.49 -7.70
C ALA A 58 -0.50 -0.25 -8.57
N THR A 59 -0.31 0.25 -9.80
CA THR A 59 -1.40 0.47 -10.77
C THR A 59 -0.97 0.03 -12.17
N LYS A 60 -1.93 -0.12 -13.09
CA LYS A 60 -1.64 -0.42 -14.50
C LYS A 60 -1.50 0.86 -15.32
N LYS A 61 -0.31 1.10 -15.87
CA LYS A 61 -0.07 2.14 -16.89
C LYS A 61 0.38 1.46 -18.19
N ASN A 62 -0.40 1.65 -19.26
CA ASN A 62 -0.14 1.02 -20.56
C ASN A 62 0.02 -0.52 -20.46
N GLY A 63 -0.84 -1.19 -19.69
CA GLY A 63 -0.81 -2.64 -19.46
C GLY A 63 0.27 -3.15 -18.49
N LYS A 64 1.27 -2.32 -18.14
CA LYS A 64 2.36 -2.68 -17.23
C LYS A 64 2.06 -2.24 -15.81
N THR A 65 2.49 -3.02 -14.83
CA THR A 65 2.40 -2.64 -13.41
C THR A 65 3.47 -1.59 -13.11
N VAL A 66 3.05 -0.46 -12.58
CA VAL A 66 3.91 0.65 -12.16
C VAL A 66 3.68 0.92 -10.68
N TYR A 67 4.75 1.20 -9.94
CA TYR A 67 4.70 1.54 -8.52
C TYR A 67 4.90 3.04 -8.35
N LEU A 68 3.86 3.71 -7.87
CA LEU A 68 3.89 5.14 -7.55
C LEU A 68 4.21 5.33 -6.07
N PRO A 69 5.05 6.31 -5.70
CA PRO A 69 5.28 6.64 -4.30
C PRO A 69 4.03 7.24 -3.65
N GLY A 70 3.65 6.75 -2.47
CA GLY A 70 2.45 7.17 -1.73
C GLY A 70 1.23 6.27 -1.96
N LEU A 71 0.13 6.58 -1.25
CA LEU A 71 -1.17 5.93 -1.40
C LEU A 71 -2.04 6.78 -2.34
N HIS A 72 -2.35 6.25 -3.52
CA HIS A 72 -3.19 6.89 -4.52
C HIS A 72 -4.49 6.07 -4.68
N PRO A 73 -5.67 6.74 -4.80
CA PRO A 73 -6.94 6.07 -5.04
C PRO A 73 -7.09 5.55 -6.48
#